data_AF-A0A519ZIV6-F1
#
_entry.id   AF-A0A519ZIV6-F1
#
_cell.length_a   1.000
_cell.length_b   1.000
_cell.length_c   1.000
_cell.angle_alpha   90.00
_cell.angle_beta   90.00
_cell.angle_gamma   90.00
#
_symmetry.space_group_name_H-M   'P 1'
#
loop_
_entity.id
_entity.type
_entity.pdbx_description
1 polymer ?
#
loop_
_entity_poly.entity_id
_entity_poly.type
_entity_poly.pdbx_seq_one_letter_code
_entity_poly.pdbx_strand_id
1 'polypeptide(L)'
;MSPKRPAALAFIFVTILIDVIGLGVCIPVFPRLIEQLTGQGVSAAAQHAGWLTFAYAAAQFAFAPVVGGLSDRFGRRPVLLASLLGLGCDYIFLALAPSIGWLYV
;
A
#
# COMPACT_ATOMS: atom_id res chain seq x y z
N MET A 1 -2.07 6.61 -38.87
CA MET A 1 -1.83 7.13 -37.50
C MET A 1 -2.97 6.66 -36.62
N SER A 2 -2.74 5.78 -35.64
CA SER A 2 -3.82 5.31 -34.73
C SER A 2 -3.75 6.05 -33.39
N PRO A 3 -4.59 7.07 -33.14
CA PRO A 3 -4.63 7.73 -31.85
C PRO A 3 -5.56 6.94 -30.92
N LYS A 4 -5.03 5.89 -30.28
CA LYS A 4 -5.73 5.16 -29.21
C LYS A 4 -4.96 5.24 -27.88
N ARG A 5 -4.73 6.47 -27.38
CA ARG A 5 -4.00 6.74 -26.13
C ARG A 5 -4.74 7.54 -25.01
N PRO A 6 -6.01 8.01 -25.11
CA PRO A 6 -6.61 8.75 -24.00
C PRO A 6 -7.06 7.84 -22.83
N ALA A 7 -7.61 6.66 -23.11
CA ALA A 7 -8.18 5.78 -22.08
C ALA A 7 -7.13 5.18 -21.12
N ALA A 8 -5.93 4.86 -21.63
CA ALA A 8 -4.86 4.30 -20.80
C ALA A 8 -4.27 5.31 -19.82
N LEU A 9 -4.11 6.57 -20.25
CA LEU A 9 -3.64 7.66 -19.39
C LEU A 9 -4.67 8.00 -18.32
N ALA A 10 -5.96 8.09 -18.69
CA ALA A 10 -7.04 8.29 -17.73
C ALA A 10 -7.10 7.17 -16.67
N PHE A 11 -6.92 5.91 -17.08
CA PHE A 11 -6.89 4.78 -16.16
C PHE A 11 -5.73 4.85 -15.16
N ILE A 12 -4.51 5.13 -15.64
CA ILE A 12 -3.33 5.30 -14.77
C ILE A 12 -3.56 6.48 -13.81
N PHE A 13 -4.07 7.60 -14.32
CA PHE A 13 -4.34 8.78 -13.51
C PHE A 13 -5.34 8.49 -12.38
N VAL A 14 -6.47 7.86 -12.68
CA VAL A 14 -7.48 7.49 -11.68
C VAL A 14 -6.91 6.52 -10.65
N THR A 15 -6.10 5.54 -11.10
CA THR A 15 -5.46 4.58 -10.21
C THR A 15 -4.53 5.28 -9.22
N ILE A 16 -3.63 6.14 -9.72
CA ILE A 16 -2.70 6.89 -8.87
C ILE A 16 -3.45 7.85 -7.95
N LEU A 17 -4.52 8.48 -8.44
CA LEU A 17 -5.35 9.38 -7.63
C LEU A 17 -5.94 8.65 -6.42
N ILE A 18 -6.53 7.47 -6.64
CA ILE A 18 -7.09 6.64 -5.57
C ILE A 18 -5.99 6.23 -4.58
N ASP A 19 -4.82 5.83 -5.08
CA ASP A 19 -3.68 5.39 -4.26
C ASP A 19 -3.14 6.51 -3.36
N VAL A 20 -2.96 7.73 -3.91
CA VAL A 20 -2.49 8.90 -3.15
C VAL A 20 -3.52 9.33 -2.11
N ILE A 21 -4.82 9.26 -2.42
CA ILE A 21 -5.89 9.52 -1.42
C ILE A 21 -5.80 8.48 -0.30
N GLY A 22 -5.64 7.20 -0.62
CA GLY A 22 -5.48 6.12 0.34
C GLY A 22 -4.31 6.36 1.29
N LEU A 23 -3.11 6.65 0.76
CA LEU A 23 -1.94 7.00 1.55
C LEU A 23 -2.16 8.25 2.41
N GLY A 24 -2.77 9.29 1.84
CA GLY A 24 -3.07 10.54 2.54
C GLY A 24 -4.01 10.36 3.73
N VAL A 25 -4.95 9.42 3.66
CA VAL A 25 -5.82 9.04 4.78
C VAL A 25 -5.09 8.13 5.77
N CYS A 26 -4.27 7.19 5.29
CA CYS A 26 -3.58 6.23 6.14
C CYS A 26 -2.57 6.89 7.09
N ILE A 27 -1.75 7.83 6.61
CA ILE A 27 -0.69 8.48 7.39
C ILE A 27 -1.18 9.06 8.74
N PRO A 28 -2.25 9.88 8.80
CA PRO A 28 -2.75 10.41 10.07
C PRO A 28 -3.54 9.39 10.90
N VAL A 29 -4.13 8.37 10.27
CA VAL A 29 -4.96 7.37 10.95
C VAL A 29 -4.10 6.29 11.63
N PHE A 30 -2.97 5.92 11.03
CA PHE A 30 -2.09 4.85 11.52
C PHE A 30 -1.65 5.02 12.98
N PRO A 31 -1.14 6.18 13.43
CA PRO A 31 -0.72 6.37 14.82
C PRO A 31 -1.87 6.18 15.81
N ARG A 32 -3.07 6.68 15.47
CA ARG A 32 -4.26 6.49 16.30
C ARG A 32 -4.73 5.04 16.33
N LEU A 33 -4.64 4.33 15.22
CA LEU A 33 -4.99 2.91 15.15
C LEU A 33 -4.05 2.09 16.04
N ILE A 34 -2.74 2.38 15.99
CA ILE A 34 -1.75 1.72 16.85
C ILE A 34 -2.03 2.00 18.33
N GLU A 35 -2.33 3.25 18.69
CA GLU A 35 -2.69 3.63 20.06
C GLU A 35 -3.95 2.88 20.55
N GLN A 36 -4.98 2.78 19.71
CA GLN A 36 -6.20 2.02 20.02
C GLN A 36 -5.95 0.50 20.17
N LEU A 37 -5.09 -0.08 19.33
CA LEU A 37 -4.79 -1.51 19.34
C LEU A 37 -3.84 -1.92 20.47
N THR A 38 -2.94 -1.04 20.90
CA THR A 38 -1.97 -1.33 21.97
C THR A 38 -2.42 -0.84 23.34
N GLY A 39 -3.34 0.12 23.40
CA GLY A 39 -3.71 0.81 24.64
C GLY A 39 -2.54 1.58 25.28
N GLN A 40 -1.44 1.74 24.54
CA GLN A 40 -0.22 2.40 24.99
C GLN A 40 -0.19 3.83 24.43
N GLY A 41 0.28 4.80 25.22
CA GLY A 41 0.27 6.21 24.81
C GLY A 41 1.09 6.50 23.55
N VAL A 42 0.90 7.71 23.01
CA VAL A 42 1.47 8.21 21.74
C VAL A 42 2.96 7.89 21.52
N SER A 43 3.79 7.85 22.57
CA SER A 43 5.22 7.54 22.45
C SER A 43 5.49 6.10 22.00
N ALA A 44 4.77 5.12 22.53
CA ALA A 44 4.90 3.72 22.10
C ALA A 44 4.33 3.54 20.69
N ALA A 45 3.22 4.23 20.39
CA ALA A 45 2.62 4.20 19.06
C ALA A 45 3.56 4.75 17.98
N ALA A 46 4.29 5.83 18.27
CA ALA A 46 5.30 6.38 17.36
C ALA A 46 6.45 5.40 17.10
N GLN A 47 6.89 4.65 18.11
CA GLN A 47 7.95 3.64 17.96
C GLN A 47 7.49 2.48 17.06
N HIS A 48 6.26 1.98 17.26
CA HIS A 48 5.67 0.96 16.39
C HIS A 48 5.49 1.46 14.96
N ALA A 49 5.00 2.68 14.78
CA ALA A 49 4.87 3.30 13.45
C ALA A 49 6.23 3.41 12.74
N GLY A 50 7.30 3.74 13.48
CA GLY A 50 8.66 3.78 12.96
C GLY A 50 9.13 2.41 12.47
N TRP A 51 8.92 1.35 13.26
CA TRP A 51 9.26 -0.02 12.86
C TRP A 51 8.43 -0.51 11.67
N LEU A 52 7.13 -0.20 11.62
CA LEU A 52 6.27 -0.53 10.49
C LEU A 52 6.72 0.19 9.22
N THR A 53 7.08 1.48 9.31
CA THR A 53 7.60 2.25 8.18
C THR A 53 8.93 1.66 7.69
N PHE A 54 9.80 1.24 8.61
CA PHE A 54 11.05 0.57 8.26
C PHE A 54 10.80 -0.77 7.55
N ALA A 55 9.91 -1.61 8.08
CA ALA A 55 9.55 -2.88 7.47
C ALA A 55 8.95 -2.68 6.06
N TYR A 56 8.06 -1.70 5.91
CA TYR A 56 7.48 -1.32 4.62
C TYR A 56 8.56 -0.86 3.63
N ALA A 57 9.48 0.01 4.04
CA ALA A 57 10.56 0.49 3.18
C ALA A 57 11.53 -0.65 2.80
N ALA A 58 11.84 -1.55 3.73
CA ALA A 58 12.69 -2.72 3.46
C ALA A 58 12.03 -3.68 2.47
N ALA A 59 10.73 -3.95 2.63
CA ALA A 59 9.95 -4.75 1.68
C ALA A 59 9.89 -4.07 0.30
N GLN A 60 9.62 -2.76 0.24
CA GLN A 60 9.66 -2.02 -1.02
C GLN A 60 11.03 -2.10 -1.69
N PHE A 61 12.12 -1.93 -0.94
CA PHE A 61 13.47 -2.04 -1.48
C PHE A 61 13.75 -3.43 -2.08
N ALA A 62 13.33 -4.49 -1.40
CA ALA A 62 13.53 -5.87 -1.87
C ALA A 62 12.62 -6.25 -3.06
N PHE A 63 11.35 -5.86 -3.02
CA PHE A 63 10.34 -6.36 -3.95
C PHE A 63 9.97 -5.38 -5.08
N ALA A 64 10.23 -4.08 -4.95
CA ALA A 64 9.98 -3.12 -6.03
C ALA A 64 10.75 -3.45 -7.32
N PRO A 65 12.03 -3.88 -7.29
CA PRO A 65 12.73 -4.32 -8.50
C PRO A 65 12.10 -5.57 -9.13
N VAL A 66 11.61 -6.50 -8.29
CA VAL A 66 10.97 -7.75 -8.75
C VAL A 66 9.67 -7.45 -9.46
N VAL A 67 8.80 -6.63 -8.84
CA VAL A 67 7.52 -6.21 -9.44
C VAL A 67 7.76 -5.36 -10.69
N GLY A 68 8.76 -4.48 -10.68
CA GLY A 68 9.18 -3.71 -11.84
C GLY A 68 9.59 -4.60 -13.01
N GLY A 69 10.48 -5.57 -12.76
CA GLY A 69 10.91 -6.53 -13.78
C GLY A 69 9.78 -7.43 -14.29
N LEU A 70 8.86 -7.84 -13.41
CA LEU A 70 7.64 -8.55 -13.83
C LEU A 70 6.75 -7.69 -14.73
N SER A 71 6.58 -6.42 -14.37
CA SER A 71 5.78 -5.44 -15.11
C SER A 71 6.35 -5.20 -16.52
N ASP A 72 7.67 -5.16 -16.63
CA ASP A 72 8.35 -4.99 -17.92
C ASP A 72 8.25 -6.24 -18.80
N ARG A 73 8.23 -7.45 -18.20
CA ARG A 73 8.15 -8.72 -18.95
C ARG A 73 6.72 -9.11 -19.36
N PHE A 74 5.75 -8.96 -18.48
CA PHE A 74 4.35 -9.37 -18.69
C PHE A 74 3.44 -8.23 -19.16
N GLY A 75 3.97 -7.01 -19.20
CA GLY A 75 3.24 -5.79 -19.54
C GLY A 75 2.64 -5.12 -18.30
N ARG A 76 2.62 -3.77 -18.32
CA ARG A 76 2.22 -2.94 -17.18
C ARG A 76 0.81 -3.19 -16.66
N ARG A 77 -0.17 -3.40 -17.56
CA ARG A 77 -1.60 -3.49 -17.19
C ARG A 77 -1.96 -4.69 -16.32
N PRO A 78 -1.60 -5.95 -16.65
CA PRO A 78 -1.91 -7.11 -15.81
C PRO A 78 -1.21 -7.05 -14.46
N VAL A 79 0.03 -6.54 -14.40
CA VAL A 79 0.77 -6.41 -13.12
C VAL A 79 0.13 -5.34 -12.23
N LEU A 80 -0.27 -4.19 -12.78
CA LEU A 80 -1.01 -3.17 -12.03
C LEU A 80 -2.32 -3.70 -11.44
N LEU A 81 -3.10 -4.44 -12.23
CA LEU A 81 -4.36 -5.02 -11.77
C LEU A 81 -4.15 -6.09 -10.69
N ALA A 82 -3.12 -6.92 -10.83
CA ALA A 82 -2.75 -7.90 -9.81
C ALA A 82 -2.30 -7.21 -8.51
N SER A 83 -1.50 -6.14 -8.60
CA SER A 83 -1.08 -5.34 -7.43
C SER A 83 -2.27 -4.67 -6.75
N LEU A 84 -3.21 -4.10 -7.50
CA LEU A 84 -4.43 -3.51 -6.95
C LEU A 84 -5.32 -4.54 -6.26
N LEU A 85 -5.42 -5.75 -6.83
CA LEU A 85 -6.17 -6.84 -6.22
C LEU A 85 -5.49 -7.30 -4.92
N GLY A 86 -4.16 -7.42 -4.92
CA GLY A 86 -3.37 -7.70 -3.72
C GLY A 86 -3.57 -6.64 -2.63
N LEU A 87 -3.53 -5.36 -2.99
CA LEU A 87 -3.80 -4.24 -2.08
C LEU A 87 -5.23 -4.27 -1.52
N GLY A 88 -6.22 -4.62 -2.35
CA GLY A 88 -7.60 -4.79 -1.89
C GLY A 88 -7.74 -5.93 -0.89
N CYS A 89 -7.08 -7.08 -1.14
CA CYS A 89 -7.04 -8.19 -0.20
C CYS A 89 -6.34 -7.83 1.11
N ASP A 90 -5.23 -7.08 1.03
CA ASP A 90 -4.49 -6.57 2.18
C ASP A 90 -5.37 -5.66 3.07
N TYR A 91 -6.11 -4.72 2.48
CA TYR A 91 -7.04 -3.90 3.25
C TYR A 91 -8.16 -4.69 3.92
N ILE A 92 -8.67 -5.76 3.30
CA ILE A 92 -9.66 -6.65 3.94
C ILE A 92 -9.02 -7.40 5.11
N PHE A 93 -7.80 -7.89 4.93
CA PHE A 93 -7.04 -8.59 5.96
C PHE A 93 -6.78 -7.67 7.16
N LEU A 94 -6.37 -6.41 6.90
CA LEU A 94 -6.18 -5.38 7.90
C LEU A 94 -7.48 -4.98 8.60
N ALA A 95 -8.60 -4.90 7.88
CA ALA A 95 -9.90 -4.57 8.46
C ALA A 95 -10.39 -5.65 9.45
N LEU A 96 -9.96 -6.89 9.26
CA LEU A 96 -10.28 -8.03 10.13
C LEU A 96 -9.23 -8.25 11.23
N ALA A 97 -8.15 -7.47 11.26
CA ALA A 97 -7.02 -7.66 12.16
C ALA A 97 -7.43 -7.43 13.63
N PRO A 98 -7.35 -8.46 14.49
CA PRO A 98 -7.69 -8.34 15.91
C PRO A 98 -6.53 -7.83 16.77
N SER A 99 -5.31 -7.74 16.22
CA SER A 99 -4.11 -7.35 16.97
C SER A 99 -3.06 -6.66 16.11
N ILE A 100 -2.15 -5.90 16.76
CA ILE A 100 -1.10 -5.14 16.06
C ILE A 100 -0.12 -6.01 15.27
N GLY A 101 0.03 -7.29 15.64
CA GLY A 101 0.92 -8.22 14.93
C GLY A 101 0.54 -8.42 13.46
N TRP A 102 -0.74 -8.25 13.13
CA TRP A 102 -1.24 -8.33 11.76
C TRP A 102 -0.81 -7.16 10.88
N LEU A 103 -0.36 -6.04 11.47
CA LEU A 103 0.21 -4.93 10.69
C LEU A 103 1.64 -5.20 10.22
N TYR A 104 2.32 -6.20 10.80
CA TYR A 104 3.71 -6.56 10.45
C TYR A 104 3.82 -7.68 9.41
N VAL A 105 2.70 -8.31 9.03
CA VAL A 105 2.63 -9.45 8.10
C VAL A 105 1.98 -9.00 6.82
#